data_AF-A0A699ZA68-F1
#
_entry.id   AF-A0A699ZA68-F1
#
_cell.length_a   1.000
_cell.length_b   1.000
_cell.length_c   1.000
_cell.angle_alpha   90.00
_cell.angle_beta   90.00
_cell.angle_gamma   90.00
#
_symmetry.space_group_name_H-M   'P 1'
#
loop_
_entity.id
_entity.type
_entity.pdbx_description
1 polymer ?
#
loop_
_entity_poly.entity_id
_entity_poly.type
_entity_poly.pdbx_seq_one_letter_code
_entity_poly.pdbx_strand_id
1 'polypeptide(L)'
;MDIEPIYCAEQIVVSPDLADVLKAYTKEVIRRQPQNLIEFSAKYFQNLANVAASVQEAPAPSKEQLQMFLKRAGDTAVVTPEQIHALAAQTGMARSIVAKVLSVGKFESAVNIDKFLFLLLVMSCESFGAVLEGLFFVFGSTLASDRFQLLISYLAPDMDPDITSQWLMDLSSQLAAVATVTYESAAALPIVQTKL
;
A
#
# COMPACT_ATOMS: atom_id res chain seq x y z
N MET A 1 -51.26 31.25 22.89
CA MET A 1 -50.35 30.50 23.78
C MET A 1 -49.30 29.92 22.86
N ASP A 2 -48.18 30.62 22.74
CA ASP A 2 -47.06 30.19 21.90
C ASP A 2 -46.34 29.05 22.64
N ILE A 3 -46.32 27.88 22.02
CA ILE A 3 -45.60 26.71 22.53
C ILE A 3 -44.14 26.91 22.13
N GLU A 4 -43.39 27.67 22.94
CA GLU A 4 -41.94 27.67 22.83
C GLU A 4 -41.40 26.31 23.32
N PRO A 5 -40.57 25.61 22.53
CA PRO A 5 -39.99 24.35 22.95
C PRO A 5 -39.10 24.55 24.20
N ILE A 6 -39.35 23.74 25.23
CA ILE A 6 -38.74 23.81 26.58
C ILE A 6 -37.23 23.45 26.59
N TYR A 7 -36.64 23.11 25.44
CA TYR A 7 -35.26 22.66 25.35
C TYR A 7 -34.35 23.77 24.80
N CYS A 8 -33.35 24.17 25.59
CA CYS A 8 -32.32 25.12 25.18
C CYS A 8 -31.60 24.59 23.92
N ALA A 9 -31.55 25.42 22.86
CA ALA A 9 -30.88 25.10 21.59
C ALA A 9 -29.40 24.68 21.75
N GLU A 10 -28.77 25.02 22.87
CA GLU A 10 -27.37 24.69 23.19
C GLU A 10 -27.13 23.21 23.53
N GLN A 11 -28.17 22.42 23.83
CA GLN A 11 -28.00 21.02 24.23
C GLN A 11 -27.81 20.06 23.03
N ILE A 12 -28.24 20.47 21.83
CA ILE A 12 -28.11 19.65 20.61
C ILE A 12 -26.99 20.24 19.75
N VAL A 13 -25.78 19.72 19.94
CA VAL A 13 -24.62 20.08 19.10
C VAL A 13 -24.71 19.31 17.79
N VAL A 14 -25.21 19.97 16.75
CA VAL A 14 -25.20 19.42 15.38
C VAL A 14 -23.80 19.60 14.80
N SER A 15 -23.23 18.52 14.27
CA SER A 15 -21.93 18.59 13.58
C SER A 15 -22.02 19.57 12.39
N PRO A 16 -21.04 20.48 12.22
CA PRO A 16 -21.07 21.49 11.15
C PRO A 16 -21.13 20.86 9.75
N ASP A 17 -20.53 19.68 9.57
CA ASP A 17 -20.43 19.01 8.26
C ASP A 17 -21.63 18.12 7.93
N LEU A 18 -22.53 17.89 8.90
CA LEU A 18 -23.67 16.96 8.73
C LEU A 18 -24.57 17.38 7.56
N ALA A 19 -24.82 18.67 7.41
CA ALA A 19 -25.67 19.20 6.35
C ALA A 19 -25.12 18.88 4.95
N ASP A 20 -23.80 19.00 4.77
CA ASP A 20 -23.15 18.72 3.49
C ASP A 20 -23.10 17.23 3.16
N VAL A 21 -22.85 16.38 4.16
CA VAL A 21 -22.90 14.92 4.01
C VAL A 21 -24.29 14.47 3.55
N LEU A 22 -25.35 14.96 4.22
CA LEU A 22 -26.73 14.64 3.85
C LEU A 22 -27.07 15.17 2.45
N LYS A 23 -26.67 16.39 2.12
CA LYS A 23 -26.88 16.99 0.79
C LYS A 23 -26.23 16.18 -0.32
N ALA A 24 -24.99 15.73 -0.14
CA ALA A 24 -24.27 14.92 -1.12
C ALA A 24 -24.95 13.55 -1.32
N TYR A 25 -25.34 12.89 -0.22
CA TYR A 25 -26.09 11.65 -0.27
C TYR A 25 -27.43 11.80 -1.00
N THR A 26 -28.23 12.81 -0.65
CA THR A 26 -29.53 13.06 -1.29
C THR A 26 -29.39 13.33 -2.79
N LYS A 27 -28.37 14.07 -3.23
CA LYS A 27 -28.09 14.27 -4.66
C LYS A 27 -27.84 12.95 -5.38
N GLU A 28 -27.05 12.05 -4.79
CA GLU A 28 -26.76 10.75 -5.40
C GLU A 28 -27.99 9.83 -5.44
N VAL A 29 -28.84 9.86 -4.41
CA VAL A 29 -30.13 9.15 -4.42
C VAL A 29 -31.01 9.65 -5.57
N ILE A 30 -31.18 10.97 -5.70
CA ILE A 30 -32.00 11.57 -6.77
C ILE A 30 -31.43 11.23 -8.15
N ARG A 31 -30.11 11.24 -8.31
CA ARG A 31 -29.45 10.94 -9.58
C ARG A 31 -29.58 9.48 -9.99
N ARG A 32 -29.48 8.56 -9.02
CA ARG A 32 -29.44 7.11 -9.27
C ARG A 32 -30.81 6.45 -9.25
N GLN A 33 -31.82 7.09 -8.65
CA GLN A 33 -33.19 6.56 -8.51
C GLN A 33 -33.20 5.06 -8.12
N PRO A 34 -32.54 4.68 -7.00
CA PRO A 34 -32.38 3.27 -6.66
C PRO A 34 -33.72 2.63 -6.30
N GLN A 35 -33.95 1.40 -6.77
CA GLN A 35 -35.16 0.63 -6.42
C GLN A 35 -35.20 0.27 -4.92
N ASN A 36 -34.03 0.03 -4.31
CA ASN A 36 -33.90 -0.25 -2.89
C ASN A 36 -33.02 0.81 -2.22
N LEU A 37 -33.67 1.75 -1.51
CA LEU A 37 -32.99 2.86 -0.86
C LEU A 37 -32.08 2.41 0.28
N ILE A 38 -32.49 1.42 1.08
CA ILE A 38 -31.71 0.93 2.23
C ILE A 38 -30.41 0.30 1.76
N GLU A 39 -30.47 -0.59 0.76
CA GLU A 39 -29.29 -1.23 0.19
C GLU A 39 -28.35 -0.21 -0.47
N PHE A 40 -28.91 0.76 -1.20
CA PHE A 40 -28.14 1.86 -1.77
C PHE A 40 -27.45 2.70 -0.69
N SER A 41 -28.16 3.01 0.40
CA SER A 41 -27.63 3.79 1.53
C SER A 41 -26.43 3.09 2.15
N ALA A 42 -26.58 1.79 2.47
CA ALA A 42 -25.53 0.99 3.08
C ALA A 42 -24.27 0.98 2.20
N LYS A 43 -24.43 0.72 0.90
CA LYS A 43 -23.31 0.73 -0.06
C LYS A 43 -22.68 2.12 -0.19
N TYR A 44 -23.48 3.18 -0.28
CA TYR A 44 -23.00 4.56 -0.43
C TYR A 44 -22.13 4.98 0.76
N PHE A 45 -22.62 4.83 1.98
CA PHE A 45 -21.88 5.23 3.18
C PHE A 45 -20.70 4.30 3.47
N GLN A 46 -20.79 3.01 3.14
CA GLN A 46 -19.63 2.11 3.22
C GLN A 46 -18.53 2.52 2.24
N ASN A 47 -18.88 2.87 1.00
CA ASN A 47 -17.90 3.38 0.03
C ASN A 47 -17.29 4.70 0.50
N LEU A 48 -18.12 5.63 1.00
CA LEU A 48 -17.64 6.91 1.51
C LEU A 48 -16.71 6.73 2.72
N ALA A 49 -17.04 5.82 3.63
CA ALA A 49 -16.20 5.48 4.78
C ALA A 49 -14.89 4.82 4.36
N ASN A 50 -14.90 3.94 3.35
CA ASN A 50 -13.69 3.35 2.80
C ASN A 50 -12.79 4.40 2.12
N VAL A 51 -13.39 5.34 1.39
CA VAL A 51 -12.68 6.49 0.79
C VAL A 51 -12.14 7.40 1.90
N ALA A 52 -12.92 7.75 2.92
CA ALA A 52 -12.46 8.56 4.04
C ALA A 52 -11.37 7.86 4.88
N ALA A 53 -11.46 6.54 5.04
CA ALA A 53 -10.41 5.73 5.67
C ALA A 53 -9.14 5.68 4.82
N SER A 54 -9.25 5.82 3.49
CA SER A 54 -8.09 6.06 2.62
C SER A 54 -7.55 7.49 2.70
N VAL A 55 -8.34 8.45 3.20
CA VAL A 55 -7.93 9.86 3.43
C VAL A 55 -7.28 10.07 4.81
N GLN A 56 -7.52 9.17 5.78
CA GLN A 56 -6.57 8.97 6.90
C GLN A 56 -5.36 8.19 6.39
N GLU A 57 -4.60 8.82 5.49
CA GLU A 57 -3.27 8.35 5.13
C GLU A 57 -2.41 8.42 6.39
N ALA A 58 -2.32 7.30 7.10
CA ALA A 58 -1.13 7.09 7.89
C ALA A 58 0.05 7.30 6.94
N PRO A 59 1.05 8.12 7.33
CA PRO A 59 2.16 8.44 6.45
C PRO A 59 2.78 7.14 5.95
N ALA A 60 3.10 7.11 4.65
CA ALA A 60 3.82 5.99 4.06
C ALA A 60 5.05 5.67 4.94
N PRO A 61 5.35 4.38 5.16
CA PRO A 61 6.46 4.02 6.03
C PRO A 61 7.76 4.56 5.43
N SER A 62 8.56 5.23 6.26
CA SER A 62 9.88 5.71 5.86
C SER A 62 10.80 4.54 5.49
N LYS A 63 11.77 4.79 4.61
CA LYS A 63 12.76 3.77 4.21
C LYS A 63 13.51 3.21 5.44
N GLU A 64 13.73 4.04 6.46
CA GLU A 64 14.34 3.67 7.74
C GLU A 64 13.47 2.69 8.55
N GLN A 65 12.14 2.90 8.58
CA GLN A 65 11.22 1.97 9.23
C GLN A 65 11.22 0.60 8.55
N LEU A 66 11.27 0.57 7.22
CA LEU A 66 11.38 -0.68 6.45
C LEU A 66 12.71 -1.40 6.73
N GLN A 67 13.82 -0.66 6.79
CA GLN A 67 15.13 -1.23 7.12
C GLN A 67 15.17 -1.77 8.56
N MET A 68 14.56 -1.06 9.51
CA MET A 68 14.44 -1.50 10.90
C MET A 68 13.58 -2.77 11.02
N PHE A 69 12.50 -2.86 10.23
CA PHE A 69 11.66 -4.04 10.17
C PHE A 69 12.47 -5.24 9.67
N LEU A 70 13.21 -5.10 8.56
CA LEU A 70 14.04 -6.17 8.01
C LEU A 70 15.07 -6.67 9.04
N LYS A 71 15.78 -5.76 9.73
CA LYS A 71 16.74 -6.11 10.78
C LYS A 71 16.13 -6.88 11.95
N ARG A 72 14.86 -6.59 12.29
CA ARG A 72 14.13 -7.28 13.37
C ARG A 72 13.55 -8.62 12.94
N ALA A 73 13.10 -8.72 11.70
CA ALA A 73 12.65 -9.96 11.09
C ALA A 73 13.77 -11.01 11.02
N GLY A 74 15.02 -10.56 10.87
CA GLY A 74 16.20 -11.43 10.79
C GLY A 74 16.10 -12.37 9.58
N ASP A 75 16.52 -13.62 9.76
CA ASP A 75 16.48 -14.65 8.71
C ASP A 75 15.11 -15.34 8.56
N THR A 76 14.06 -14.80 9.21
CA THR A 76 12.73 -15.39 9.15
C THR A 76 12.12 -15.14 7.77
N ALA A 77 12.26 -16.06 6.84
CA ALA A 77 11.77 -15.87 5.47
C ALA A 77 10.22 -15.84 5.36
N VAL A 78 9.53 -16.54 6.27
CA VAL A 78 8.07 -16.71 6.23
C VAL A 78 7.48 -16.54 7.63
N VAL A 79 6.48 -15.67 7.75
CA VAL A 79 5.80 -15.33 9.02
C VAL A 79 4.29 -15.33 8.86
N THR A 80 3.58 -15.43 9.98
CA THR A 80 2.11 -15.31 9.99
C THR A 80 1.69 -13.84 9.90
N PRO A 81 0.47 -13.52 9.43
CA PRO A 81 -0.05 -12.15 9.41
C PRO A 81 -0.05 -11.48 10.79
N GLU A 82 -0.25 -12.24 11.87
CA GLU A 82 -0.19 -11.75 13.25
C GLU A 82 1.21 -11.28 13.63
N GLN A 83 2.24 -12.03 13.24
CA GLN A 83 3.64 -11.67 13.46
C GLN A 83 4.03 -10.41 12.66
N ILE A 84 3.53 -10.27 11.41
CA ILE A 84 3.72 -9.05 10.60
C ILE A 84 3.14 -7.83 11.33
N HIS A 85 1.92 -7.93 11.86
CA HIS A 85 1.30 -6.84 12.62
C HIS A 85 2.10 -6.48 13.88
N ALA A 86 2.62 -7.48 14.60
CA ALA A 86 3.45 -7.25 15.78
C ALA A 86 4.79 -6.57 15.44
N LEU A 87 5.49 -7.03 14.39
CA LEU A 87 6.75 -6.44 13.92
C LEU A 87 6.55 -5.02 13.37
N ALA A 88 5.45 -4.78 12.67
CA ALA A 88 5.10 -3.48 12.13
C ALA A 88 4.78 -2.48 13.25
N ALA A 89 4.04 -2.90 14.28
CA ALA A 89 3.76 -2.06 15.44
C ALA A 89 5.05 -1.65 16.17
N GLN A 90 6.02 -2.55 16.31
CA GLN A 90 7.30 -2.25 16.94
C GLN A 90 8.14 -1.23 16.17
N THR A 91 7.95 -1.13 14.85
CA THR A 91 8.66 -0.17 13.97
C THR A 91 7.86 1.12 13.75
N GLY A 92 6.72 1.27 14.43
CA GLY A 92 5.87 2.46 14.32
C GLY A 92 5.08 2.53 13.01
N MET A 93 4.93 1.43 12.28
CA MET A 93 4.10 1.37 11.08
C MET A 93 2.62 1.25 11.46
N ALA A 94 1.77 2.02 10.78
CA ALA A 94 0.34 1.97 11.05
C ALA A 94 -0.29 0.65 10.59
N ARG A 95 -1.22 0.15 11.40
CA ARG A 95 -1.92 -1.12 11.13
C ARG A 95 -2.73 -1.08 9.83
N SER A 96 -3.26 0.09 9.46
CA SER A 96 -4.01 0.30 8.21
C SER A 96 -3.14 0.07 6.97
N ILE A 97 -1.89 0.54 6.97
CA ILE A 97 -0.93 0.33 5.88
C ILE A 97 -0.60 -1.15 5.73
N VAL A 98 -0.31 -1.82 6.85
CA VAL A 98 -0.02 -3.26 6.86
C VAL A 98 -1.21 -4.06 6.31
N ALA A 99 -2.43 -3.75 6.75
CA ALA A 99 -3.63 -4.41 6.27
C ALA A 99 -3.85 -4.19 4.76
N LYS A 100 -3.57 -2.97 4.25
CA LYS A 100 -3.64 -2.66 2.82
C LYS A 100 -2.63 -3.48 2.01
N VAL A 101 -1.39 -3.62 2.48
CA VAL A 101 -0.40 -4.45 1.76
C VAL A 101 -0.75 -5.93 1.83
N LEU A 102 -1.24 -6.42 2.97
CA LEU A 102 -1.67 -7.80 3.10
C LEU A 102 -2.84 -8.14 2.15
N SER A 103 -3.78 -7.21 1.93
CA SER A 103 -4.87 -7.42 0.98
C SER A 103 -4.41 -7.33 -0.48
N VAL A 104 -3.51 -6.41 -0.81
CA VAL A 104 -2.98 -6.21 -2.17
C VAL A 104 -2.05 -7.35 -2.58
N GLY A 105 -1.19 -7.82 -1.67
CA GLY A 105 -0.17 -8.82 -1.96
C GLY A 105 -0.67 -10.25 -2.11
N LYS A 106 -1.99 -10.48 -1.97
CA LYS A 106 -2.67 -11.79 -2.07
C LYS A 106 -1.93 -12.88 -1.28
N PHE A 107 -1.57 -12.58 -0.02
CA PHE A 107 -0.92 -13.56 0.84
C PHE A 107 -1.97 -14.57 1.32
N GLU A 108 -1.67 -15.87 1.23
CA GLU A 108 -2.59 -16.91 1.68
C GLU A 108 -2.52 -17.11 3.21
N SER A 109 -1.65 -18.00 3.66
CA SER A 109 -1.47 -18.37 5.08
C SER A 109 -0.09 -17.99 5.62
N ALA A 110 0.88 -17.84 4.73
CA ALA A 110 2.27 -17.52 5.01
C ALA A 110 2.68 -16.26 4.26
N VAL A 111 3.25 -15.30 4.97
CA VAL A 111 3.70 -14.02 4.41
C VAL A 111 5.21 -14.08 4.22
N ASN A 112 5.66 -13.99 2.96
CA ASN A 112 7.07 -13.78 2.67
C ASN A 112 7.46 -12.33 3.02
N ILE A 113 8.45 -12.16 3.89
CA ILE A 113 8.86 -10.84 4.39
C ILE A 113 9.43 -9.97 3.29
N ASP A 114 10.26 -10.52 2.41
CA ASP A 114 10.87 -9.79 1.30
C ASP A 114 9.78 -9.26 0.35
N LYS A 115 8.80 -10.09 -0.02
CA LYS A 115 7.65 -9.68 -0.83
C LYS A 115 6.83 -8.59 -0.13
N PHE A 116 6.54 -8.75 1.16
CA PHE A 116 5.76 -7.79 1.94
C PHE A 116 6.45 -6.42 2.03
N LEU A 117 7.74 -6.39 2.40
CA LEU A 117 8.52 -5.15 2.50
C LEU A 117 8.71 -4.49 1.15
N PHE A 118 8.93 -5.29 0.10
CA PHE A 118 9.10 -4.76 -1.24
C PHE A 118 7.79 -4.12 -1.75
N LEU A 119 6.63 -4.76 -1.52
CA LEU A 119 5.34 -4.13 -1.87
C LEU A 119 5.08 -2.85 -1.07
N LEU A 120 5.42 -2.80 0.22
CA LEU A 120 5.35 -1.57 1.01
C LEU A 120 6.21 -0.44 0.42
N LEU A 121 7.43 -0.78 0.01
CA LEU A 121 8.34 0.17 -0.63
C LEU A 121 7.76 0.70 -1.94
N VAL A 122 7.29 -0.21 -2.81
CA VAL A 122 6.70 0.14 -4.12
C VAL A 122 5.50 1.06 -3.97
N MET A 123 4.61 0.76 -3.02
CA MET A 123 3.44 1.59 -2.73
C MET A 123 3.77 2.99 -2.18
N SER A 124 5.01 3.20 -1.73
CA SER A 124 5.50 4.47 -1.18
C SER A 124 6.35 5.26 -2.18
N CYS A 125 6.60 4.71 -3.37
CA CYS A 125 7.46 5.29 -4.40
C CYS A 125 6.65 5.73 -5.62
N GLU A 126 7.00 6.89 -6.19
CA GLU A 126 6.28 7.48 -7.34
C GLU A 126 6.84 7.03 -8.70
N SER A 127 8.05 6.47 -8.72
CA SER A 127 8.75 6.06 -9.94
C SER A 127 9.55 4.79 -9.73
N PHE A 128 9.84 4.08 -10.82
CA PHE A 128 10.68 2.89 -10.79
C PHE A 128 12.11 3.20 -10.32
N GLY A 129 12.66 4.38 -10.66
CA GLY A 129 13.93 4.85 -10.13
C GLY A 129 13.93 4.99 -8.59
N ALA A 130 12.86 5.53 -8.01
CA ALA A 130 12.71 5.63 -6.56
C ALA A 130 12.56 4.24 -5.91
N VAL A 131 11.89 3.30 -6.57
CA VAL A 131 11.80 1.90 -6.15
C VAL A 131 13.18 1.24 -6.13
N LEU A 132 13.99 1.43 -7.17
CA LEU A 132 15.34 0.86 -7.23
C LEU A 132 16.26 1.43 -6.16
N GLU A 133 16.29 2.74 -5.99
CA GLU A 133 17.07 3.38 -4.93
C GLU A 133 16.63 2.90 -3.55
N GLY A 134 15.31 2.86 -3.32
CA GLY A 134 14.72 2.35 -2.09
C GLY A 134 15.03 0.89 -1.83
N LEU A 135 15.10 0.05 -2.87
CA LEU A 135 15.40 -1.37 -2.77
C LEU A 135 16.83 -1.57 -2.24
N PHE A 136 17.81 -0.86 -2.79
CA PHE A 136 19.19 -0.93 -2.30
C PHE A 136 19.37 -0.24 -0.94
N PHE A 137 18.52 0.74 -0.59
CA PHE A 137 18.53 1.32 0.75
C PHE A 137 18.01 0.33 1.81
N VAL A 138 16.88 -0.33 1.53
CA VAL A 138 16.19 -1.20 2.50
C VAL A 138 16.85 -2.57 2.62
N PHE A 139 17.13 -3.22 1.50
CA PHE A 139 17.64 -4.60 1.47
C PHE A 139 19.17 -4.70 1.51
N GLY A 140 19.87 -3.57 1.36
CA GLY A 140 21.32 -3.46 1.44
C GLY A 140 21.95 -2.90 0.16
N SER A 141 23.10 -2.24 0.29
CA SER A 141 23.80 -1.57 -0.80
C SER A 141 24.24 -2.50 -1.93
N THR A 142 24.37 -3.79 -1.61
CA THR A 142 24.77 -4.85 -2.53
C THR A 142 23.85 -6.04 -2.33
N LEU A 143 23.30 -6.56 -3.42
CA LEU A 143 22.41 -7.72 -3.42
C LEU A 143 22.97 -8.80 -4.32
N ALA A 144 22.72 -10.06 -3.97
CA ALA A 144 22.96 -11.16 -4.90
C ALA A 144 21.99 -11.07 -6.08
N SER A 145 22.44 -11.42 -7.29
CA SER A 145 21.66 -11.24 -8.52
C SER A 145 20.33 -12.02 -8.52
N ASP A 146 20.31 -13.19 -7.91
CA ASP A 146 19.13 -14.02 -7.69
C ASP A 146 18.10 -13.31 -6.78
N ARG A 147 18.56 -12.70 -5.69
CA ARG A 147 17.72 -11.95 -4.76
C ARG A 147 17.17 -10.69 -5.42
N PHE A 148 17.99 -9.97 -6.18
CA PHE A 148 17.54 -8.80 -6.94
C PHE A 148 16.46 -9.19 -7.97
N GLN A 149 16.70 -10.25 -8.75
CA GLN A 149 15.72 -10.76 -9.72
C GLN A 149 14.41 -11.18 -9.03
N LEU A 150 14.48 -11.85 -7.88
CA LEU A 150 13.31 -12.25 -7.10
C LEU A 150 12.50 -11.04 -6.64
N LEU A 151 13.16 -10.01 -6.08
CA LEU A 151 12.48 -8.79 -5.63
C LEU A 151 11.78 -8.07 -6.79
N ILE A 152 12.47 -7.90 -7.93
CA ILE A 152 11.87 -7.26 -9.11
C ILE A 152 10.72 -8.11 -9.69
N SER A 153 10.79 -9.44 -9.59
CA SER A 153 9.70 -10.31 -10.03
C SER A 153 8.38 -10.09 -9.28
N TYR A 154 8.43 -9.51 -8.07
CA TYR A 154 7.23 -9.16 -7.32
C TYR A 154 6.47 -7.96 -7.90
N LEU A 155 7.05 -7.20 -8.84
CA LEU A 155 6.35 -6.17 -9.61
C LEU A 155 5.52 -6.73 -10.76
N ALA A 156 5.77 -7.98 -11.16
CA ALA A 156 5.17 -8.59 -12.34
C ALA A 156 3.62 -8.61 -12.27
N PRO A 157 2.96 -8.75 -13.41
CA PRO A 157 2.19 -7.71 -14.12
C PRO A 157 0.99 -7.13 -13.36
N ASP A 158 0.64 -7.66 -12.19
CA ASP A 158 -0.42 -7.15 -11.32
C ASP A 158 -0.08 -5.76 -10.76
N MET A 159 1.21 -5.40 -10.64
CA MET A 159 1.67 -4.12 -10.07
C MET A 159 2.25 -3.15 -11.13
N ASP A 160 3.07 -3.64 -12.06
CA ASP A 160 3.56 -2.88 -13.21
C ASP A 160 3.31 -3.69 -14.51
N PRO A 161 2.39 -3.24 -15.38
CA PRO A 161 2.01 -3.99 -16.59
C PRO A 161 3.15 -4.14 -17.60
N ASP A 162 4.18 -3.30 -17.55
CA ASP A 162 5.30 -3.37 -18.48
C ASP A 162 6.37 -4.39 -18.01
N ILE A 163 6.34 -4.80 -16.74
CA ILE A 163 7.19 -5.88 -16.20
C ILE A 163 6.55 -7.22 -16.58
N THR A 164 6.73 -7.56 -17.85
CA THR A 164 6.25 -8.81 -18.44
C THR A 164 7.19 -9.97 -18.12
N SER A 165 6.71 -11.21 -18.32
CA SER A 165 7.56 -12.40 -18.21
C SER A 165 8.76 -12.34 -19.17
N GLN A 166 8.61 -11.75 -20.35
CA GLN A 166 9.71 -11.57 -21.31
C GLN A 166 10.75 -10.58 -20.76
N TRP A 167 10.30 -9.45 -20.21
CA TRP A 167 11.18 -8.46 -19.59
C TRP A 167 12.00 -9.07 -18.44
N LEU A 168 11.39 -9.92 -17.61
CA LEU A 168 12.10 -10.63 -16.54
C LEU A 168 13.13 -11.64 -17.06
N MET A 169 12.86 -12.32 -18.18
CA MET A 169 13.84 -13.21 -18.83
C MET A 169 15.03 -12.42 -19.35
N ASP A 170 14.79 -11.27 -19.98
CA ASP A 170 15.84 -10.39 -20.51
C ASP A 170 16.69 -9.82 -19.36
N LEU A 171 16.07 -9.45 -18.23
CA LEU A 171 16.77 -9.04 -17.02
C LEU A 171 17.66 -10.17 -16.48
N SER A 172 17.12 -11.40 -16.38
CA SER A 172 17.88 -12.57 -15.92
C SER A 172 19.09 -12.86 -16.82
N SER A 173 18.92 -12.71 -18.15
CA SER A 173 20.00 -12.89 -19.12
C SER A 173 21.12 -11.86 -18.94
N GLN A 174 20.79 -10.59 -18.69
CA GLN A 174 21.78 -9.53 -18.45
C GLN A 174 22.51 -9.71 -17.11
N LEU A 175 21.86 -10.33 -16.13
CA LEU A 175 22.44 -10.61 -14.81
C LEU A 175 23.18 -11.94 -14.73
N ALA A 176 23.12 -12.80 -15.75
CA ALA A 176 23.62 -14.18 -15.70
C ALA A 176 25.13 -14.29 -15.38
N ALA A 177 25.93 -13.29 -15.74
CA ALA A 177 27.38 -13.25 -15.48
C ALA A 177 27.75 -12.42 -14.23
N VAL A 178 26.77 -11.82 -13.56
CA VAL A 178 26.97 -10.93 -12.42
C VAL A 178 26.59 -11.68 -11.16
N ALA A 179 27.50 -11.79 -10.18
CA ALA A 179 27.20 -12.43 -8.90
C ALA A 179 26.47 -11.49 -7.93
N THR A 180 26.82 -10.20 -7.95
CA THR A 180 26.28 -9.18 -7.06
C THR A 180 25.96 -7.91 -7.83
N VAL A 181 24.82 -7.31 -7.51
CA VAL A 181 24.29 -6.10 -8.13
C VAL A 181 24.34 -4.98 -7.10
N THR A 182 24.80 -3.80 -7.52
CA THR A 182 24.67 -2.53 -6.81
C THR A 182 23.68 -1.62 -7.52
N TYR A 183 23.26 -0.52 -6.89
CA TYR A 183 22.41 0.48 -7.52
C TYR A 183 22.97 0.97 -8.86
N GLU A 184 24.27 1.32 -8.91
CA GLU A 184 24.92 1.80 -10.13
C GLU A 184 24.91 0.74 -11.24
N SER A 185 25.22 -0.51 -10.91
CA SER A 185 25.22 -1.58 -11.91
C SER A 185 23.80 -1.89 -12.39
N ALA A 186 22.79 -1.83 -11.51
CA ALA A 186 21.39 -2.04 -11.88
C ALA A 186 20.87 -0.92 -12.77
N ALA A 187 21.14 0.34 -12.41
CA ALA A 187 20.71 1.51 -13.18
C ALA A 187 21.41 1.62 -14.55
N ALA A 188 22.59 1.02 -14.69
CA ALA A 188 23.30 0.93 -15.97
C ALA A 188 22.74 -0.16 -16.91
N LEU A 189 21.88 -1.07 -16.44
CA LEU A 189 21.33 -2.13 -17.28
C LEU A 189 20.41 -1.54 -18.36
N PRO A 190 20.62 -1.87 -19.65
CA PRO A 190 19.79 -1.37 -20.74
C PRO A 190 18.28 -1.61 -20.53
N ILE A 191 17.91 -2.76 -19.97
CA ILE A 191 16.51 -3.13 -19.73
C ILE A 191 15.88 -2.34 -18.57
N VAL A 192 16.71 -1.84 -17.65
CA VAL A 192 16.30 -1.03 -16.50
C VAL A 192 16.21 0.44 -16.91
N GLN A 193 17.11 0.91 -17.79
CA GLN A 193 17.09 2.28 -18.33
C GLN A 193 15.83 2.61 -19.13
N THR A 194 15.14 1.63 -19.71
CA THR A 194 13.85 1.88 -20.37
C THR A 194 12.74 2.28 -19.40
N LYS A 195 12.97 2.12 -18.10
CA LYS A 195 12.01 2.35 -17.01
C LYS A 195 12.41 3.45 -16.02
N LEU A 196 13.66 3.89 -16.05
CA LEU A 196 14.17 5.01 -15.24
C LEU A 196 13.68 6.35 -15.79
#